data_AF-A0A7L7L929-F1
#
_entry.id   AF-A0A7L7L929-F1
#
_cell.length_a   1.000
_cell.length_b   1.000
_cell.length_c   1.000
_cell.angle_alpha   90.00
_cell.angle_beta   90.00
_cell.angle_gamma   90.00
#
_symmetry.space_group_name_H-M   'P 1'
#
loop_
_entity.id
_entity.type
_entity.pdbx_description
1 polymer ?
#
loop_
_entity_poly.entity_id
_entity_poly.type
_entity_poly.pdbx_seq_one_letter_code
_entity_poly.pdbx_strand_id
1 'polypeptide(L)'
;MAKIKKWFCLTDEAHVFDEPTEDGYCHIGMAYHGILEERIIGEEVRPTQPPPPELTSPPPSNEVGLCVFLMDASSSMADQAFPGTKPTKMDLIATSAASGIFDLERMQNNPNAYVAAFKFDDSVELMFVDTVANLLLRFNKDVKKFANYLYDELYAMQGGTDINRALQQAYSFVDKFLKKQIPDFKVPDYTPMRQIILDSNGNSLSIANVRVLIYTDGMQYDAAKNKVLQDNLFKVKPLAGPNHDIVIGAFFGKENDEGCQELQSLLSPCPIHDELQFFLLDNPARINILKNLFRMASGASGFCPRCLEKQLTRKPNS
;
A
#
# COMPACT_ATOMS: atom_id res chain seq x y z
N MET A 1 -7.49 9.84 33.40
CA MET A 1 -8.19 10.78 32.49
C MET A 1 -8.93 10.01 31.41
N ALA A 2 -10.06 10.51 30.88
CA ALA A 2 -10.74 9.86 29.75
C ALA A 2 -9.82 9.88 28.52
N LYS A 3 -9.69 8.74 27.82
CA LYS A 3 -8.96 8.67 26.55
C LYS A 3 -9.77 9.42 25.50
N ILE A 4 -9.23 10.51 24.97
CA ILE A 4 -9.90 11.30 23.94
C ILE A 4 -9.19 11.03 22.62
N LYS A 5 -9.95 10.60 21.62
CA LYS A 5 -9.45 10.53 20.24
C LYS A 5 -9.41 11.94 19.67
N LYS A 6 -8.29 12.28 19.04
CA LYS A 6 -8.11 13.52 18.27
C LYS A 6 -7.44 13.19 16.95
N TRP A 7 -7.62 14.05 15.97
CA TRP A 7 -7.03 13.92 14.64
C TRP A 7 -6.02 15.04 14.44
N PHE A 8 -4.77 14.69 14.14
CA PHE A 8 -3.67 15.62 13.98
C PHE A 8 -3.25 15.71 12.52
N CYS A 9 -2.98 16.92 12.03
CA CYS A 9 -2.37 17.09 10.71
C CYS A 9 -0.89 16.68 10.75
N LEU A 10 -0.49 15.80 9.83
CA LEU A 10 0.91 15.33 9.73
C LEU A 10 1.88 16.43 9.25
N THR A 11 1.37 17.41 8.49
CA THR A 11 2.15 18.56 8.02
C THR A 11 2.37 19.58 9.14
N ASP A 12 1.35 19.84 9.97
CA ASP A 12 1.38 20.83 11.05
C ASP A 12 0.61 20.32 12.29
N GLU A 13 1.34 19.89 13.31
CA GLU A 13 0.75 19.30 14.52
C GLU A 13 -0.07 20.29 15.36
N ALA A 14 0.01 21.60 15.09
CA ALA A 14 -0.86 22.59 15.71
C ALA A 14 -2.31 22.49 15.21
N HIS A 15 -2.53 21.88 14.04
CA HIS A 15 -3.86 21.64 13.49
C HIS A 15 -4.44 20.34 14.06
N VAL A 16 -5.37 20.48 15.02
CA VAL A 16 -6.01 19.37 15.74
C VAL A 16 -7.52 19.42 15.55
N PHE A 17 -8.13 18.26 15.30
CA PHE A 17 -9.57 18.10 15.08
C PHE A 17 -10.17 17.11 16.07
N ASP A 18 -11.44 17.34 16.40
CA ASP A 18 -12.23 16.52 17.32
C ASP A 18 -12.94 15.36 16.63
N GLU A 19 -13.04 15.43 15.31
CA GLU A 19 -13.56 14.40 14.41
C GLU A 19 -12.71 14.43 13.12
N PRO A 20 -12.59 13.32 12.38
CA PRO A 20 -11.92 13.35 11.09
C PRO A 20 -12.74 14.19 10.11
N THR A 21 -12.07 14.89 9.21
CA THR A 21 -12.75 15.49 8.06
C THR A 21 -13.22 14.39 7.11
N GLU A 22 -14.26 14.68 6.32
CA GLU A 22 -14.83 13.72 5.37
C GLU A 22 -13.79 13.20 4.37
N ASP A 23 -12.91 14.09 3.93
CA ASP A 23 -11.80 13.81 3.03
C ASP A 23 -10.52 13.35 3.75
N GLY A 24 -10.49 13.37 5.08
CA GLY A 24 -9.34 13.03 5.93
C GLY A 24 -8.14 13.97 5.81
N TYR A 25 -8.34 15.17 5.26
CA TYR A 25 -7.33 16.22 5.17
C TYR A 25 -7.55 17.38 6.12
N CYS A 26 -6.44 17.93 6.57
CA CYS A 26 -6.39 19.23 7.21
C CYS A 26 -6.86 20.31 6.23
N HIS A 27 -7.92 21.01 6.60
CA HIS A 27 -8.47 22.15 5.86
C HIS A 27 -8.07 23.51 6.49
N ILE A 28 -7.29 23.50 7.57
CA ILE A 28 -6.84 24.74 8.21
C ILE A 28 -5.69 25.35 7.39
N GLY A 29 -5.82 26.63 7.05
CA GLY A 29 -4.85 27.40 6.28
C GLY A 29 -5.08 27.31 4.77
N MET A 30 -4.80 26.15 4.18
CA MET A 30 -4.99 25.88 2.75
C MET A 30 -5.71 24.55 2.55
N ALA A 31 -6.43 24.40 1.43
CA ALA A 31 -7.09 23.14 1.11
C ALA A 31 -6.05 22.01 1.02
N TYR A 32 -6.35 20.87 1.66
CA TYR A 32 -5.51 19.66 1.66
C TYR A 32 -4.10 19.87 2.22
N HIS A 33 -3.99 20.66 3.29
CA HIS A 33 -2.70 21.03 3.88
C HIS A 33 -1.86 19.81 4.35
N GLY A 34 -2.52 18.73 4.77
CA GLY A 34 -1.87 17.49 5.20
C GLY A 34 -2.90 16.43 5.57
N ILE A 35 -2.46 15.17 5.64
CA ILE A 35 -3.31 14.04 6.06
C ILE A 35 -3.56 14.11 7.56
N LEU A 36 -4.77 13.75 7.99
CA LEU A 36 -5.15 13.64 9.39
C LEU A 36 -4.86 12.23 9.94
N GLU A 37 -4.15 12.19 11.07
CA GLU A 37 -3.81 10.98 11.81
C GLU A 37 -4.62 10.89 13.12
N GLU A 38 -5.29 9.76 13.37
CA GLU A 38 -5.94 9.48 14.66
C GLU A 38 -4.88 9.24 15.75
N ARG A 39 -4.86 10.09 16.79
CA ARG A 39 -4.07 9.89 18.00
C ARG A 39 -4.99 9.84 19.23
N ILE A 40 -4.60 9.06 20.23
CA ILE A 40 -5.31 8.99 21.51
C ILE A 40 -4.57 9.86 22.52
N ILE A 41 -5.19 10.94 22.98
CA ILE A 41 -4.63 11.85 23.99
C ILE A 41 -5.14 11.44 25.37
N GLY A 42 -4.23 11.43 26.35
CA GLY A 42 -4.52 11.18 27.78
C GLY A 42 -3.81 9.96 28.36
N GLU A 43 -2.49 9.83 28.18
CA GLU A 43 -1.73 8.80 28.88
C GLU A 43 -1.64 9.07 30.39
N GLU A 44 -2.20 8.15 31.17
CA GLU A 44 -1.49 7.72 32.38
C GLU A 44 -0.26 6.94 31.92
N VAL A 45 0.88 7.20 32.56
CA VAL A 45 2.03 6.28 32.59
C VAL A 45 1.44 4.90 32.92
N ARG A 46 1.33 4.02 31.91
CA ARG A 46 0.92 2.65 32.18
C ARG A 46 1.96 2.10 33.16
N PRO A 47 1.58 1.45 34.28
CA PRO A 47 2.49 0.48 34.85
C PRO A 47 2.84 -0.44 33.69
N THR A 48 4.14 -0.56 33.42
CA THR A 48 4.70 -1.52 32.48
C THR A 48 3.87 -2.78 32.58
N GLN A 49 3.09 -3.08 31.54
CA GLN A 49 2.50 -4.40 31.44
C GLN A 49 3.67 -5.35 31.64
N PRO A 50 3.57 -6.35 32.55
CA PRO A 50 4.59 -7.37 32.59
C PRO A 50 4.79 -7.85 31.15
N PRO A 51 6.05 -8.05 30.72
CA PRO A 51 6.32 -8.51 29.36
C PRO A 51 5.33 -9.62 29.02
N PRO A 52 4.75 -9.62 27.80
CA PRO A 52 3.85 -10.68 27.40
C PRO A 52 4.48 -12.01 27.82
N PRO A 53 3.71 -12.94 28.41
CA PRO A 53 4.26 -14.20 28.90
C PRO A 53 5.20 -14.72 27.82
N GLU A 54 6.44 -14.97 28.24
CA GLU A 54 7.50 -15.51 27.40
C GLU A 54 6.88 -16.55 26.49
N LEU A 55 6.94 -16.32 25.17
CA LEU A 55 6.30 -17.12 24.12
C LEU A 55 6.68 -18.59 24.34
N THR A 56 5.88 -19.27 25.13
CA THR A 56 6.02 -20.68 25.42
C THR A 56 5.26 -21.36 24.30
N SER A 57 6.06 -21.88 23.37
CA SER A 57 5.76 -22.44 22.05
C SER A 57 5.83 -21.42 20.89
N PRO A 58 6.65 -21.70 19.84
CA PRO A 58 6.59 -20.94 18.60
C PRO A 58 5.18 -21.09 18.00
N PRO A 59 4.64 -20.06 17.33
CA PRO A 59 3.40 -20.21 16.59
C PRO A 59 3.56 -21.40 15.62
N PRO A 60 2.59 -22.33 15.55
CA PRO A 60 2.75 -23.62 14.86
C PRO A 60 2.91 -23.53 13.33
N SER A 61 2.92 -22.33 12.74
CA SER A 61 3.29 -22.12 11.35
C SER A 61 3.99 -20.77 11.14
N ASN A 62 5.15 -20.78 10.49
CA ASN A 62 5.80 -19.58 9.94
C ASN A 62 5.03 -19.12 8.68
N GLU A 63 3.71 -18.96 8.79
CA GLU A 63 2.88 -18.50 7.68
C GLU A 63 3.09 -17.00 7.46
N VAL A 64 3.47 -16.63 6.23
CA VAL A 64 3.86 -15.26 5.88
C VAL A 64 3.00 -14.73 4.74
N GLY A 65 2.45 -13.53 4.93
CA GLY A 65 1.85 -12.74 3.86
C GLY A 65 2.85 -11.74 3.27
N LEU A 66 2.68 -11.37 2.00
CA LEU A 66 3.54 -10.41 1.31
C LEU A 66 2.72 -9.35 0.59
N CYS A 67 3.09 -8.10 0.79
CA CYS A 67 2.63 -7.00 -0.05
C CYS A 67 3.81 -6.41 -0.80
N VAL A 68 3.64 -6.19 -2.10
CA VAL A 68 4.62 -5.54 -2.96
C VAL A 68 4.06 -4.20 -3.40
N PHE A 69 4.76 -3.12 -3.09
CA PHE A 69 4.48 -1.79 -3.63
C PHE A 69 5.40 -1.51 -4.81
N LEU A 70 4.80 -1.12 -5.93
CA LEU A 70 5.48 -0.54 -7.08
C LEU A 70 5.21 0.95 -7.05
N MET A 71 6.25 1.68 -6.67
CA MET A 71 6.19 3.08 -6.33
C MET A 71 6.74 3.94 -7.46
N ASP A 72 5.85 4.57 -8.23
CA ASP A 72 6.27 5.44 -9.32
C ASP A 72 7.05 6.64 -8.77
N ALA A 73 8.28 6.75 -9.24
CA ALA A 73 9.25 7.78 -8.90
C ALA A 73 9.69 8.57 -10.15
N SER A 74 8.90 8.53 -11.22
CA SER A 74 9.14 9.35 -12.41
C SER A 74 9.02 10.84 -12.09
N SER A 75 9.62 11.67 -12.94
CA SER A 75 9.65 13.13 -12.73
C SER A 75 8.27 13.78 -12.57
N SER A 76 7.23 13.26 -13.24
CA SER A 76 5.85 13.79 -13.15
C SER A 76 5.22 13.61 -11.77
N MET A 77 5.73 12.68 -10.97
CA MET A 77 5.29 12.46 -9.59
C MET A 77 5.71 13.60 -8.64
N ALA A 78 6.73 14.40 -9.01
CA ALA A 78 7.14 15.59 -8.27
C ALA A 78 6.22 16.80 -8.52
N ASP A 79 5.30 16.71 -9.49
CA ASP A 79 4.30 17.76 -9.72
C ASP A 79 3.27 17.81 -8.60
N GLN A 80 2.55 18.94 -8.51
CA GLN A 80 1.41 19.09 -7.62
C GLN A 80 0.39 17.98 -7.86
N ALA A 81 -0.12 17.40 -6.77
CA ALA A 81 -1.12 16.35 -6.87
C ALA A 81 -2.45 16.84 -7.45
N PHE A 82 -2.85 18.06 -7.05
CA PHE A 82 -4.05 18.72 -7.56
C PHE A 82 -3.79 20.21 -7.80
N PRO A 83 -4.44 20.83 -8.79
CA PRO A 83 -4.29 22.26 -9.06
C PRO A 83 -4.55 23.11 -7.82
N GLY A 84 -3.60 23.97 -7.46
CA GLY A 84 -3.74 24.90 -6.33
C GLY A 84 -3.49 24.28 -4.95
N THR A 85 -3.04 23.02 -4.90
CA THR A 85 -2.65 22.36 -3.64
C THR A 85 -1.13 22.43 -3.46
N LYS A 86 -0.67 22.46 -2.20
CA LYS A 86 0.76 22.42 -1.87
C LYS A 86 1.42 21.04 -2.06
N PRO A 87 0.83 19.91 -1.66
CA PRO A 87 1.51 18.62 -1.73
C PRO A 87 1.72 18.13 -3.18
N THR A 88 2.88 17.53 -3.41
CA THR A 88 3.18 16.79 -4.65
C THR A 88 2.50 15.41 -4.65
N LYS A 89 2.46 14.72 -5.79
CA LYS A 89 1.95 13.34 -5.84
C LYS A 89 2.82 12.40 -4.99
N MET A 90 4.15 12.59 -5.02
CA MET A 90 5.10 11.89 -4.16
C MET A 90 4.80 12.11 -2.67
N ASP A 91 4.56 13.36 -2.23
CA ASP A 91 4.23 13.68 -0.84
C ASP A 91 2.99 12.91 -0.35
N LEU A 92 1.93 12.92 -1.18
CA LEU A 92 0.68 12.25 -0.85
C LEU A 92 0.86 10.75 -0.73
N ILE A 93 1.60 10.14 -1.65
CA ILE A 93 1.84 8.70 -1.58
C ILE A 93 2.72 8.36 -0.39
N ALA A 94 3.86 9.03 -0.21
CA ALA A 94 4.78 8.74 0.89
C ALA A 94 4.06 8.80 2.23
N THR A 95 3.23 9.84 2.44
CA THR A 95 2.43 9.99 3.65
C THR A 95 1.34 8.91 3.75
N SER A 96 0.60 8.64 2.68
CA SER A 96 -0.48 7.65 2.67
C SER A 96 0.02 6.22 2.89
N ALA A 97 1.15 5.86 2.29
CA ALA A 97 1.79 4.55 2.45
C ALA A 97 2.30 4.37 3.87
N ALA A 98 2.98 5.39 4.43
CA ALA A 98 3.45 5.36 5.81
C ALA A 98 2.29 5.18 6.80
N SER A 99 1.24 6.01 6.69
CA SER A 99 0.05 5.89 7.53
C SER A 99 -0.69 4.56 7.34
N GLY A 100 -0.82 4.09 6.09
CA GLY A 100 -1.49 2.83 5.77
C GLY A 100 -0.77 1.60 6.34
N ILE A 101 0.56 1.57 6.30
CA ILE A 101 1.37 0.52 6.92
C ILE A 101 1.24 0.60 8.45
N PHE A 102 1.35 1.79 9.04
CA PHE A 102 1.39 1.93 10.50
C PHE A 102 0.02 1.65 11.14
N ASP A 103 -1.08 1.89 10.41
CA ASP A 103 -2.43 1.47 10.81
C ASP A 103 -2.55 -0.06 11.04
N LEU A 104 -1.63 -0.86 10.48
CA LEU A 104 -1.58 -2.31 10.69
C LEU A 104 -0.92 -2.70 12.02
N GLU A 105 -0.43 -1.75 12.83
CA GLU A 105 0.10 -2.02 14.17
C GLU A 105 -0.87 -2.87 15.01
N ARG A 106 -2.18 -2.60 14.87
CA ARG A 106 -3.23 -3.29 15.64
C ARG A 106 -3.56 -4.70 15.13
N MET A 107 -2.93 -5.18 14.05
CA MET A 107 -3.14 -6.55 13.57
C MET A 107 -2.34 -7.55 14.40
N GLN A 108 -3.02 -8.59 14.89
CA GLN A 108 -2.40 -9.68 15.66
C GLN A 108 -1.28 -10.40 14.90
N ASN A 109 -1.33 -10.41 13.56
CA ASN A 109 -0.34 -11.08 12.70
C ASN A 109 0.68 -10.12 12.07
N ASN A 110 0.83 -8.89 12.59
CA ASN A 110 1.81 -7.93 12.08
C ASN A 110 3.28 -8.43 12.00
N PRO A 111 3.75 -9.42 12.80
CA PRO A 111 5.12 -9.93 12.67
C PRO A 111 5.32 -10.81 11.43
N ASN A 112 4.23 -11.28 10.84
CA ASN A 112 4.22 -12.19 9.68
C ASN A 112 3.70 -11.52 8.39
N ALA A 113 3.41 -10.21 8.45
CA ALA A 113 3.01 -9.42 7.29
C ALA A 113 4.23 -8.67 6.75
N TYR A 114 4.76 -9.10 5.61
CA TYR A 114 5.90 -8.48 4.94
C TYR A 114 5.45 -7.43 3.93
N VAL A 115 6.20 -6.34 3.86
CA VAL A 115 6.08 -5.31 2.83
C VAL A 115 7.41 -5.22 2.09
N ALA A 116 7.36 -5.39 0.78
CA ALA A 116 8.43 -5.10 -0.16
C ALA A 116 8.07 -3.84 -0.93
N ALA A 117 8.90 -2.80 -0.86
CA ALA A 117 8.70 -1.57 -1.63
C ALA A 117 9.77 -1.47 -2.71
N PHE A 118 9.33 -1.41 -3.96
CA PHE A 118 10.16 -1.04 -5.10
C PHE A 118 9.78 0.36 -5.53
N LYS A 119 10.77 1.17 -5.85
CA LYS A 119 10.59 2.42 -6.59
C LYS A 119 10.97 2.20 -8.05
N PHE A 120 10.30 2.89 -8.96
CA PHE A 120 10.57 2.76 -10.38
C PHE A 120 10.45 4.07 -11.14
N ASP A 121 11.32 4.23 -12.12
CA ASP A 121 11.26 5.20 -13.20
C ASP A 121 11.60 4.47 -14.52
N ASP A 122 12.67 4.83 -15.24
CA ASP A 122 13.24 4.01 -16.33
C ASP A 122 14.08 2.83 -15.80
N SER A 123 14.29 2.81 -14.49
CA SER A 123 14.93 1.77 -13.70
C SER A 123 14.01 1.29 -12.57
N VAL A 124 14.39 0.20 -11.89
CA VAL A 124 13.62 -0.34 -10.76
C VAL A 124 14.59 -0.69 -9.64
N GLU A 125 14.34 -0.14 -8.45
CA GLU A 125 15.16 -0.36 -7.26
C GLU A 125 14.32 -0.86 -6.09
N LEU A 126 14.86 -1.82 -5.34
CA LEU A 126 14.24 -2.28 -4.10
C LEU A 126 14.64 -1.34 -2.95
N MET A 127 13.68 -0.64 -2.36
CA MET A 127 13.92 0.25 -1.21
C MET A 127 14.09 -0.55 0.08
N PHE A 128 13.17 -1.48 0.33
CA PHE A 128 13.21 -2.35 1.51
C PHE A 128 12.31 -3.58 1.34
N VAL A 129 12.62 -4.61 2.13
CA VAL A 129 11.73 -5.75 2.42
C VAL A 129 11.78 -5.99 3.92
N ASP A 130 10.65 -5.79 4.60
CA ASP A 130 10.60 -6.00 6.04
C ASP A 130 9.19 -6.31 6.54
N THR A 131 9.08 -6.75 7.79
CA THR A 131 7.78 -6.92 8.45
C THR A 131 7.22 -5.58 8.89
N VAL A 132 5.90 -5.46 8.97
CA VAL A 132 5.23 -4.28 9.55
C VAL A 132 5.79 -4.00 10.95
N ALA A 133 5.98 -5.03 11.78
CA ALA A 133 6.54 -4.90 13.13
C ALA A 133 7.95 -4.27 13.13
N ASN A 134 8.83 -4.71 12.22
CA ASN A 134 10.19 -4.17 12.13
C ASN A 134 10.21 -2.75 11.56
N LEU A 135 9.34 -2.42 10.62
CA LEU A 135 9.21 -1.04 10.11
C LEU A 135 8.78 -0.10 11.24
N LEU A 136 7.77 -0.49 12.03
CA LEU A 136 7.33 0.27 13.20
C LEU A 136 8.48 0.50 14.20
N LEU A 137 9.28 -0.53 14.47
CA LEU A 137 10.45 -0.42 15.36
C LEU A 137 11.55 0.46 14.77
N ARG A 138 11.93 0.25 13.51
CA ARG A 138 13.01 0.99 12.81
C ARG A 138 12.76 2.49 12.80
N PHE A 139 11.49 2.89 12.70
CA PHE A 139 11.09 4.29 12.66
C PHE A 139 10.50 4.78 13.98
N ASN A 140 10.68 4.07 15.11
CA ASN A 140 10.20 4.45 16.44
C ASN A 140 8.68 4.79 16.49
N LYS A 141 7.88 4.13 15.64
CA LYS A 141 6.45 4.42 15.44
C LYS A 141 6.15 5.86 15.00
N ASP A 142 7.14 6.57 14.48
CA ASP A 142 7.00 7.90 13.92
C ASP A 142 6.63 7.81 12.42
N VAL A 143 5.33 8.01 12.14
CA VAL A 143 4.78 7.99 10.78
C VAL A 143 5.44 9.05 9.89
N LYS A 144 5.73 10.23 10.44
CA LYS A 144 6.32 11.34 9.68
C LYS A 144 7.75 11.02 9.28
N LYS A 145 8.53 10.42 10.18
CA LYS A 145 9.89 9.97 9.88
C LYS A 145 9.91 8.91 8.77
N PHE A 146 8.95 7.98 8.78
CA PHE A 146 8.85 6.97 7.74
C PHE A 146 8.37 7.56 6.41
N ALA A 147 7.39 8.46 6.43
CA ALA A 147 6.92 9.18 5.24
C ALA A 147 8.06 9.97 4.58
N ASN A 148 8.87 10.70 5.36
CA ASN A 148 10.03 11.43 4.84
C ASN A 148 11.05 10.49 4.19
N TYR A 149 11.33 9.33 4.80
CA TYR A 149 12.19 8.32 4.19
C TYR A 149 11.65 7.83 2.83
N LEU A 150 10.36 7.54 2.74
CA LEU A 150 9.74 7.14 1.47
C LEU A 150 9.86 8.27 0.44
N TYR A 151 9.56 9.50 0.82
CA TYR A 151 9.66 10.66 -0.05
C TYR A 151 11.08 10.85 -0.58
N ASP A 152 12.09 10.84 0.29
CA ASP A 152 13.50 11.03 -0.08
C ASP A 152 13.98 9.94 -1.06
N GLU A 153 13.55 8.70 -0.84
CA GLU A 153 13.87 7.58 -1.73
C GLU A 153 13.23 7.72 -3.11
N LEU A 154 11.97 8.17 -3.18
CA LEU A 154 11.27 8.42 -4.45
C LEU A 154 11.88 9.61 -5.17
N TYR A 155 12.09 10.72 -4.47
CA TYR A 155 12.62 11.95 -5.05
C TYR A 155 14.05 11.80 -5.61
N ALA A 156 14.81 10.81 -5.12
CA ALA A 156 16.13 10.46 -5.64
C ALA A 156 16.10 9.85 -7.06
N MET A 157 14.94 9.38 -7.52
CA MET A 157 14.68 8.93 -8.89
C MET A 157 13.77 9.95 -9.57
N GLN A 158 14.02 10.27 -10.85
CA GLN A 158 13.24 11.25 -11.63
C GLN A 158 13.28 10.97 -13.14
N GLY A 159 13.38 9.69 -13.53
CA GLY A 159 13.37 9.26 -14.92
C GLY A 159 11.98 9.28 -15.58
N GLY A 160 11.85 8.51 -16.67
CA GLY A 160 10.56 8.20 -17.31
C GLY A 160 9.78 7.12 -16.56
N THR A 161 8.62 6.70 -17.05
CA THR A 161 7.76 5.73 -16.34
C THR A 161 7.78 4.36 -17.03
N ASP A 162 8.56 3.39 -16.53
CA ASP A 162 8.63 2.02 -17.08
C ASP A 162 7.84 1.00 -16.25
N ILE A 163 6.52 1.02 -16.42
CA ILE A 163 5.54 0.08 -15.85
C ILE A 163 5.87 -1.37 -16.19
N ASN A 164 6.28 -1.67 -17.43
CA ASN A 164 6.62 -3.03 -17.85
C ASN A 164 7.75 -3.60 -16.98
N ARG A 165 8.82 -2.83 -16.79
CA ARG A 165 9.97 -3.25 -15.99
C ARG A 165 9.60 -3.40 -14.52
N ALA A 166 8.79 -2.49 -13.98
CA ALA A 166 8.28 -2.57 -12.62
C ALA A 166 7.48 -3.86 -12.39
N LEU A 167 6.52 -4.17 -13.28
CA LEU A 167 5.71 -5.40 -13.19
C LEU A 167 6.55 -6.66 -13.38
N GLN A 168 7.54 -6.65 -14.28
CA GLN A 168 8.46 -7.77 -14.46
C GLN A 168 9.28 -8.05 -13.19
N GLN A 169 9.79 -7.01 -12.56
CA GLN A 169 10.55 -7.13 -11.32
C GLN A 169 9.67 -7.65 -10.18
N ALA A 170 8.44 -7.14 -10.06
CA ALA A 170 7.45 -7.60 -9.09
C ALA A 170 7.12 -9.08 -9.29
N TYR A 171 6.85 -9.48 -10.52
CA TYR A 171 6.55 -10.87 -10.88
C TYR A 171 7.68 -11.81 -10.48
N SER A 172 8.92 -11.46 -10.84
CA SER A 172 10.12 -12.22 -10.48
C SER A 172 10.30 -12.32 -8.96
N PHE A 173 10.07 -11.23 -8.24
CA PHE A 173 10.16 -11.21 -6.78
C PHE A 173 9.10 -12.07 -6.11
N VAL A 174 7.84 -11.98 -6.54
CA VAL A 174 6.74 -12.79 -6.01
C VAL A 174 6.92 -14.27 -6.35
N ASP A 175 7.37 -14.61 -7.57
CA ASP A 175 7.68 -16.01 -7.93
C ASP A 175 8.76 -16.60 -7.01
N LYS A 176 9.84 -15.84 -6.75
CA LYS A 176 10.88 -16.24 -5.80
C LYS A 176 10.34 -16.36 -4.38
N PHE A 177 9.46 -15.46 -3.93
CA PHE A 177 8.81 -15.56 -2.63
C PHE A 177 7.99 -16.86 -2.52
N LEU A 178 7.11 -17.13 -3.48
CA LEU A 178 6.26 -18.32 -3.47
C LEU A 178 7.08 -19.63 -3.52
N LYS A 179 8.25 -19.60 -4.17
CA LYS A 179 9.20 -20.73 -4.25
C LYS A 179 10.19 -20.80 -3.08
N LYS A 180 10.13 -19.87 -2.13
CA LYS A 180 11.10 -19.73 -1.01
C LYS A 180 12.56 -19.55 -1.49
N GLN A 181 12.75 -18.78 -2.55
CA GLN A 181 14.02 -18.55 -3.25
C GLN A 181 14.52 -17.10 -3.16
N ILE A 182 13.98 -16.30 -2.24
CA ILE A 182 14.53 -14.96 -1.98
C ILE A 182 15.81 -15.14 -1.14
N PRO A 183 16.99 -14.73 -1.64
CA PRO A 183 18.22 -14.78 -0.87
C PRO A 183 18.11 -13.90 0.38
N ASP A 184 18.67 -14.37 1.49
CA ASP A 184 18.72 -13.63 2.77
C ASP A 184 17.35 -13.15 3.28
N PHE A 185 16.27 -13.85 2.91
CA PHE A 185 14.95 -13.60 3.49
C PHE A 185 15.02 -13.88 4.99
N LYS A 186 14.57 -12.92 5.81
CA LYS A 186 14.77 -12.92 7.26
C LYS A 186 14.22 -14.16 7.96
N VAL A 187 13.29 -14.89 7.34
CA VAL A 187 12.76 -16.17 7.81
C VAL A 187 13.08 -17.24 6.77
N PRO A 188 14.01 -18.17 7.02
CA PRO A 188 14.45 -19.15 6.01
C PRO A 188 13.45 -20.29 5.75
N ASP A 189 12.57 -20.60 6.70
CA ASP A 189 11.57 -21.68 6.58
C ASP A 189 10.16 -21.16 6.82
N TYR A 190 9.74 -20.19 6.00
CA TYR A 190 8.36 -19.71 5.99
C TYR A 190 7.50 -20.51 5.02
N THR A 191 6.19 -20.44 5.22
CA THR A 191 5.19 -20.92 4.26
C THR A 191 4.36 -19.73 3.80
N PRO A 192 4.19 -19.48 2.48
CA PRO A 192 3.27 -18.45 2.02
C PRO A 192 1.87 -18.71 2.57
N MET A 193 1.34 -17.76 3.33
CA MET A 193 -0.01 -17.83 3.86
C MET A 193 -1.00 -17.90 2.70
N ARG A 194 -2.04 -18.73 2.81
CA ARG A 194 -3.13 -18.81 1.84
C ARG A 194 -4.43 -18.40 2.49
N GLN A 195 -5.28 -17.74 1.71
CA GLN A 195 -6.62 -17.38 2.13
C GLN A 195 -7.64 -18.03 1.20
N ILE A 196 -8.76 -18.45 1.79
CA ILE A 196 -9.90 -18.95 1.04
C ILE A 196 -10.83 -17.78 0.77
N ILE A 197 -11.14 -17.53 -0.49
CA ILE A 197 -12.15 -16.54 -0.91
C ILE A 197 -13.29 -17.26 -1.64
N LEU A 198 -14.47 -16.65 -1.64
CA LEU A 198 -15.56 -17.05 -2.50
C LEU A 198 -15.55 -16.13 -3.72
N ASP A 199 -15.51 -16.72 -4.92
CA ASP A 199 -15.63 -15.95 -6.15
C ASP A 199 -17.06 -15.45 -6.38
N SER A 200 -17.26 -14.63 -7.41
CA SER A 200 -18.58 -14.10 -7.80
C SER A 200 -19.61 -15.19 -8.14
N ASN A 201 -19.17 -16.41 -8.44
CA ASN A 201 -20.00 -17.59 -8.73
C ASN A 201 -20.24 -18.47 -7.50
N GLY A 202 -19.68 -18.12 -6.33
CA GLY A 202 -19.77 -18.90 -5.10
C GLY A 202 -18.78 -20.06 -5.00
N ASN A 203 -17.81 -20.18 -5.92
CA ASN A 203 -16.75 -21.17 -5.83
C ASN A 203 -15.70 -20.77 -4.79
N SER A 204 -15.20 -21.76 -4.07
CA SER A 204 -14.10 -21.58 -3.12
C SER A 204 -12.75 -21.57 -3.83
N LEU A 205 -11.99 -20.49 -3.70
CA LEU A 205 -10.66 -20.32 -4.26
C LEU A 205 -9.61 -20.17 -3.15
N SER A 206 -8.52 -20.94 -3.21
CA SER A 206 -7.39 -20.82 -2.28
C SER A 206 -6.26 -20.00 -2.90
N ILE A 207 -6.23 -18.70 -2.62
CA ILE A 207 -5.22 -17.78 -3.18
C ILE A 207 -4.09 -17.55 -2.19
N ALA A 208 -2.89 -17.23 -2.68
CA ALA A 208 -1.84 -16.75 -1.79
C ALA A 208 -2.22 -15.40 -1.17
N ASN A 209 -1.81 -15.17 0.07
CA ASN A 209 -1.89 -13.89 0.77
C ASN A 209 -0.74 -13.00 0.25
N VAL A 210 -0.82 -12.69 -1.04
CA VAL A 210 0.12 -11.81 -1.74
C VAL A 210 -0.65 -10.78 -2.55
N ARG A 211 -0.25 -9.51 -2.47
CA ARG A 211 -0.79 -8.42 -3.30
C ARG A 211 0.33 -7.60 -3.91
N VAL A 212 0.12 -7.13 -5.13
CA VAL A 212 0.97 -6.15 -5.79
C VAL A 212 0.13 -4.89 -5.97
N LEU A 213 0.53 -3.78 -5.38
CA LEU A 213 -0.07 -2.47 -5.61
C LEU A 213 0.89 -1.65 -6.46
N ILE A 214 0.45 -1.28 -7.65
CA ILE A 214 1.12 -0.29 -8.48
C ILE A 214 0.33 0.99 -8.45
N TYR A 215 1.03 2.12 -8.34
CA TYR A 215 0.44 3.42 -8.61
C TYR A 215 1.34 4.20 -9.57
N THR A 216 0.74 5.06 -10.37
CA THR A 216 1.43 5.91 -11.34
C THR A 216 0.55 7.09 -11.74
N ASP A 217 1.13 8.13 -12.31
CA ASP A 217 0.43 9.22 -12.99
C ASP A 217 0.76 9.30 -14.49
N GLY A 218 1.65 8.42 -14.96
CA GLY A 218 2.32 8.51 -16.24
C GLY A 218 1.88 7.45 -17.24
N MET A 219 2.33 7.63 -18.49
CA MET A 219 2.23 6.62 -19.54
C MET A 219 3.47 5.72 -19.54
N GLN A 220 3.32 4.50 -20.03
CA GLN A 220 4.44 3.59 -20.23
C GLN A 220 5.46 4.15 -21.23
N TYR A 221 6.72 4.20 -20.80
CA TYR A 221 7.89 4.41 -21.64
C TYR A 221 9.00 3.45 -21.23
N ASP A 222 9.64 2.78 -22.19
CA ASP A 222 10.89 2.07 -21.90
C ASP A 222 12.07 3.05 -21.71
N ALA A 223 13.23 2.55 -21.29
CA ALA A 223 14.46 3.35 -21.14
C ALA A 223 14.94 4.04 -22.44
N ALA A 224 14.48 3.57 -23.60
CA ALA A 224 14.72 4.20 -24.91
C ALA A 224 13.61 5.17 -25.34
N LYS A 225 12.65 5.45 -24.44
CA LYS A 225 11.47 6.32 -24.63
C LYS A 225 10.47 5.82 -25.67
N ASN A 226 10.46 4.52 -25.95
CA ASN A 226 9.41 3.93 -26.77
C ASN A 226 8.15 3.69 -25.94
N LYS A 227 7.00 4.03 -26.52
CA LYS A 227 5.68 3.82 -25.93
C LYS A 227 5.14 2.44 -26.29
N VAL A 228 5.70 1.40 -25.67
CA VAL A 228 5.29 0.01 -25.90
C VAL A 228 4.82 -0.60 -24.58
N LEU A 229 3.52 -0.80 -24.45
CA LEU A 229 2.94 -1.50 -23.31
C LEU A 229 2.91 -3.01 -23.57
N GLN A 230 3.42 -3.78 -22.62
CA GLN A 230 3.37 -5.25 -22.66
C GLN A 230 2.23 -5.77 -21.78
N ASP A 231 1.76 -6.99 -22.07
CA ASP A 231 0.79 -7.65 -21.21
C ASP A 231 1.35 -7.87 -19.80
N ASN A 232 0.50 -7.67 -18.79
CA ASN A 232 0.81 -7.96 -17.40
C ASN A 232 1.14 -9.46 -17.22
N LEU A 233 2.37 -9.77 -16.79
CA LEU A 233 2.83 -11.15 -16.57
C LEU A 233 1.98 -11.91 -15.55
N PHE A 234 1.41 -11.24 -14.54
CA PHE A 234 0.50 -11.88 -13.59
C PHE A 234 -0.80 -12.38 -14.25
N LYS A 235 -1.21 -11.73 -15.35
CA LYS A 235 -2.39 -12.10 -16.15
C LYS A 235 -2.06 -13.18 -17.18
N VAL A 236 -0.95 -13.05 -17.93
CA VAL A 236 -0.60 -13.98 -19.03
C VAL A 236 0.18 -15.21 -18.59
N LYS A 237 0.85 -15.17 -17.43
CA LYS A 237 1.60 -16.28 -16.84
C LYS A 237 1.27 -16.40 -15.35
N PRO A 238 0.07 -16.85 -14.97
CA PRO A 238 -0.30 -16.94 -13.55
C PRO A 238 0.69 -17.79 -12.75
N LEU A 239 1.14 -17.27 -11.60
CA LEU A 239 2.05 -17.97 -10.70
C LEU A 239 1.35 -19.20 -10.08
N ALA A 240 2.06 -20.32 -9.94
CA ALA A 240 1.49 -21.62 -9.59
C ALA A 240 0.53 -21.60 -8.36
N GLY A 241 -0.62 -22.27 -8.53
CA GLY A 241 -1.82 -22.19 -7.66
C GLY A 241 -2.97 -21.47 -8.40
N PRO A 242 -4.21 -21.39 -7.84
CA PRO A 242 -5.30 -20.62 -8.44
C PRO A 242 -5.09 -19.10 -8.21
N ASN A 243 -3.85 -18.61 -8.32
CA ASN A 243 -3.54 -17.20 -8.16
C ASN A 243 -4.19 -16.45 -9.33
N HIS A 244 -5.32 -15.84 -9.02
CA HIS A 244 -5.90 -14.79 -9.82
C HIS A 244 -4.90 -13.63 -9.87
N ASP A 245 -5.02 -12.77 -10.89
CA ASP A 245 -4.19 -11.57 -10.99
C ASP A 245 -4.28 -10.75 -9.69
N ILE A 246 -3.14 -10.64 -9.01
CA ILE A 246 -3.00 -10.01 -7.69
C ILE A 246 -2.59 -8.54 -7.78
N VAL A 247 -2.53 -7.99 -9.00
CA VAL A 247 -2.15 -6.61 -9.26
C VAL A 247 -3.35 -5.70 -9.08
N ILE A 248 -3.18 -4.72 -8.22
CA ILE A 248 -4.10 -3.62 -7.96
C ILE A 248 -3.43 -2.35 -8.51
N GLY A 249 -4.17 -1.58 -9.31
CA GLY A 249 -3.66 -0.33 -9.88
C GLY A 249 -4.32 0.89 -9.26
N ALA A 250 -3.55 1.94 -9.03
CA ALA A 250 -4.05 3.27 -8.71
C ALA A 250 -3.47 4.31 -9.66
N PHE A 251 -4.30 5.23 -10.16
CA PHE A 251 -3.86 6.25 -11.12
C PHE A 251 -4.14 7.66 -10.61
N PHE A 252 -3.14 8.54 -10.69
CA PHE A 252 -3.32 9.98 -10.46
C PHE A 252 -3.57 10.70 -11.78
N GLY A 253 -4.73 11.31 -11.91
CA GLY A 253 -5.12 12.02 -13.13
C GLY A 253 -6.57 11.79 -13.45
N LYS A 254 -6.92 11.89 -14.73
CA LYS A 254 -8.29 11.78 -15.22
C LYS A 254 -8.50 10.43 -15.89
N GLU A 255 -9.76 10.00 -15.90
CA GLU A 255 -10.18 8.74 -16.51
C GLU A 255 -9.82 8.64 -18.00
N ASN A 256 -9.81 9.77 -18.70
CA ASN A 256 -9.52 9.87 -20.13
C ASN A 256 -8.04 10.08 -20.46
N ASP A 257 -7.14 10.11 -19.46
CA ASP A 257 -5.71 10.19 -19.70
C ASP A 257 -5.20 8.86 -20.30
N GLU A 258 -4.30 8.93 -21.27
CA GLU A 258 -3.78 7.72 -21.94
C GLU A 258 -3.12 6.75 -20.95
N GLY A 259 -2.36 7.27 -19.97
CA GLY A 259 -1.74 6.45 -18.92
C GLY A 259 -2.76 5.74 -18.02
N CYS A 260 -3.92 6.38 -17.77
CA CYS A 260 -5.02 5.77 -17.02
C CYS A 260 -5.56 4.54 -17.75
N GLN A 261 -5.81 4.67 -19.06
CA GLN A 261 -6.31 3.59 -19.90
C GLN A 261 -5.29 2.45 -20.05
N GLU A 262 -4.00 2.80 -20.19
CA GLU A 262 -2.90 1.84 -20.19
C GLU A 262 -2.89 1.03 -18.90
N LEU A 263 -2.89 1.69 -17.73
CA LEU A 263 -2.89 1.00 -16.45
C LEU A 263 -4.13 0.11 -16.29
N GLN A 264 -5.33 0.59 -16.64
CA GLN A 264 -6.55 -0.22 -16.59
C GLN A 264 -6.46 -1.49 -17.44
N SER A 265 -5.83 -1.41 -18.62
CA SER A 265 -5.71 -2.56 -19.53
C SER A 265 -4.85 -3.71 -18.97
N LEU A 266 -3.92 -3.39 -18.06
CA LEU A 266 -3.03 -4.35 -17.40
C LEU A 266 -3.71 -5.12 -16.29
N LEU A 267 -4.83 -4.61 -15.77
CA LEU A 267 -5.49 -5.13 -14.58
C LEU A 267 -6.57 -6.14 -14.96
N SER A 268 -6.89 -7.00 -14.01
CA SER A 268 -7.99 -7.96 -14.14
C SER A 268 -9.14 -7.64 -13.18
N PRO A 269 -10.35 -8.14 -13.44
CA PRO A 269 -11.45 -8.07 -12.49
C PRO A 269 -11.11 -8.76 -11.16
N CYS A 270 -11.65 -8.22 -10.07
CA CYS A 270 -11.59 -8.80 -8.75
C CYS A 270 -12.36 -10.12 -8.72
N PRO A 271 -11.77 -11.20 -8.18
CA PRO A 271 -12.44 -12.50 -8.14
C PRO A 271 -13.74 -12.52 -7.32
N ILE A 272 -13.88 -11.61 -6.35
CA ILE A 272 -15.03 -11.57 -5.42
C ILE A 272 -16.22 -10.80 -6.01
N HIS A 273 -15.94 -9.72 -6.73
CA HIS A 273 -16.96 -8.73 -7.13
C HIS A 273 -17.09 -8.52 -8.63
N ASP A 274 -16.20 -9.14 -9.43
CA ASP A 274 -16.12 -8.98 -10.88
C ASP A 274 -16.00 -7.51 -11.34
N GLU A 275 -15.31 -6.71 -10.53
CA GLU A 275 -15.04 -5.29 -10.76
C GLU A 275 -13.53 -5.10 -10.95
N LEU A 276 -13.12 -4.22 -11.86
CA LEU A 276 -11.71 -3.96 -12.14
C LEU A 276 -10.94 -3.60 -10.86
N GLN A 277 -9.75 -4.16 -10.67
CA GLN A 277 -8.88 -3.90 -9.52
C GLN A 277 -8.17 -2.54 -9.63
N PHE A 278 -8.94 -1.48 -9.86
CA PHE A 278 -8.45 -0.16 -10.24
C PHE A 278 -9.03 0.95 -9.35
N PHE A 279 -8.19 1.93 -9.03
CA PHE A 279 -8.53 3.09 -8.22
C PHE A 279 -8.12 4.38 -8.95
N LEU A 280 -9.08 5.26 -9.21
CA LEU A 280 -8.81 6.56 -9.82
C LEU A 280 -8.73 7.66 -8.76
N LEU A 281 -7.62 8.42 -8.78
CA LEU A 281 -7.31 9.52 -7.88
C LEU A 281 -7.37 10.83 -8.65
N ASP A 282 -8.59 11.19 -9.06
CA ASP A 282 -8.91 12.36 -9.88
C ASP A 282 -9.30 13.59 -9.05
N ASN A 283 -9.54 13.41 -7.75
CA ASN A 283 -9.88 14.49 -6.86
C ASN A 283 -9.39 14.23 -5.42
N PRO A 284 -9.23 15.29 -4.62
CA PRO A 284 -8.69 15.17 -3.28
C PRO A 284 -9.51 14.32 -2.30
N ALA A 285 -10.84 14.32 -2.42
CA ALA A 285 -11.72 13.53 -1.55
C ALA A 285 -11.48 12.02 -1.71
N ARG A 286 -10.94 11.59 -2.86
CA ARG A 286 -10.55 10.20 -3.11
C ARG A 286 -9.17 9.84 -2.57
N ILE A 287 -8.33 10.79 -2.14
CA ILE A 287 -7.00 10.42 -1.62
C ILE A 287 -7.11 9.68 -0.28
N ASN A 288 -8.17 9.89 0.50
CA ASN A 288 -8.45 9.08 1.69
C ASN A 288 -8.53 7.57 1.39
N ILE A 289 -8.86 7.21 0.15
CA ILE A 289 -8.83 5.84 -0.34
C ILE A 289 -7.39 5.32 -0.37
N LEU A 290 -6.37 6.13 -0.67
CA LEU A 290 -4.97 5.68 -0.74
C LEU A 290 -4.48 5.08 0.58
N LYS A 291 -4.69 5.76 1.70
CA LYS A 291 -4.32 5.23 3.02
C LYS A 291 -4.93 3.84 3.24
N ASN A 292 -6.23 3.71 2.97
CA ASN A 292 -6.96 2.48 3.15
C ASN A 292 -6.60 1.41 2.10
N LEU A 293 -6.20 1.82 0.90
CA LEU A 293 -5.70 0.98 -0.18
C LEU A 293 -4.36 0.35 0.19
N PHE A 294 -3.41 1.15 0.71
CA PHE A 294 -2.15 0.65 1.25
C PHE A 294 -2.39 -0.33 2.40
N ARG A 295 -3.31 0.00 3.32
CA ARG A 295 -3.73 -0.90 4.39
C ARG A 295 -4.35 -2.21 3.86
N MET A 296 -5.22 -2.13 2.86
CA MET A 296 -5.88 -3.29 2.24
C MET A 296 -4.88 -4.19 1.51
N ALA A 297 -3.96 -3.60 0.75
CA ALA A 297 -2.91 -4.31 0.03
C ALA A 297 -1.94 -4.99 1.01
N SER A 298 -1.49 -4.27 2.05
CA SER A 298 -0.58 -4.78 3.07
C SER A 298 -1.21 -5.83 4.00
N GLY A 299 -2.52 -5.75 4.24
CA GLY A 299 -3.28 -6.81 4.92
C GLY A 299 -3.78 -7.93 3.99
N ALA A 300 -3.50 -7.83 2.67
CA ALA A 300 -4.02 -8.65 1.58
C ALA A 300 -5.52 -8.98 1.67
N SER A 301 -6.30 -8.02 2.16
CA SER A 301 -7.67 -8.22 2.63
C SER A 301 -8.74 -7.91 1.56
N GLY A 302 -8.31 -7.52 0.36
CA GLY A 302 -9.19 -7.16 -0.76
C GLY A 302 -8.43 -6.99 -2.08
N PHE A 303 -9.15 -6.50 -3.09
CA PHE A 303 -8.69 -6.41 -4.48
C PHE A 303 -9.20 -5.17 -5.23
N CYS A 304 -10.48 -4.81 -5.03
CA CYS A 304 -11.13 -3.71 -5.78
C CYS A 304 -11.82 -2.69 -4.86
N PRO A 305 -12.38 -1.60 -5.41
CA PRO A 305 -13.10 -0.58 -4.65
C PRO A 305 -14.20 -1.14 -3.74
N ARG A 306 -15.04 -2.07 -4.23
CA ARG A 306 -16.05 -2.73 -3.39
C ARG A 306 -15.49 -3.58 -2.26
N CYS A 307 -14.30 -4.16 -2.40
CA CYS A 307 -13.63 -4.79 -1.26
C CYS A 307 -13.31 -3.75 -0.19
N LEU A 308 -12.79 -2.60 -0.60
CA LEU A 308 -12.38 -1.53 0.29
C LEU A 308 -13.58 -0.92 1.04
N GLU A 309 -14.66 -0.61 0.35
CA GLU A 309 -15.90 -0.09 0.95
C GLU A 309 -16.45 -1.02 2.03
N LYS A 310 -16.44 -2.34 1.78
CA LYS A 310 -16.86 -3.35 2.77
C LYS A 310 -15.96 -3.35 4.01
N GLN A 311 -14.68 -3.01 3.87
CA GLN A 311 -13.78 -2.92 5.02
C GLN A 311 -14.02 -1.64 5.83
N LEU A 312 -14.29 -0.53 5.16
CA LEU A 312 -14.56 0.76 5.79
C LEU A 312 -15.90 0.77 6.54
N THR A 313 -16.91 0.07 6.01
CA THR A 313 -18.26 0.01 6.60
C THR A 313 -18.42 -1.06 7.68
N ARG A 314 -17.46 -1.99 7.81
CA ARG A 314 -17.41 -2.92 8.95
C ARG A 314 -17.08 -2.13 10.22
N LYS A 315 -18.11 -1.78 11.00
CA LYS A 315 -17.93 -1.35 12.38
C LYS A 315 -17.04 -2.37 13.09
N PRO A 316 -16.02 -1.94 13.87
CA PRO A 316 -15.32 -2.88 14.73
C PRO A 316 -16.38 -3.47 15.67
N ASN A 317 -16.58 -4.79 15.59
CA ASN A 317 -17.42 -5.47 16.57
C ASN A 317 -16.84 -5.16 17.95
N SER A 318 -17.69 -4.55 18.78
CA SER A 318 -17.53 -4.33 20.21
C SER A 318 -17.04 -5.58 20.94
#